data_AF-A0AAX3KS13-F1
#
_entry.id   AF-A0AAX3KS13-F1
#
_cell.length_a   1.000
_cell.length_b   1.000
_cell.length_c   1.000
_cell.angle_alpha   90.00
_cell.angle_beta   90.00
_cell.angle_gamma   90.00
#
_symmetry.space_group_name_H-M   'P 1'
#
loop_
_entity.id
_entity.type
_entity.pdbx_description
1 polymer ?
#
loop_
_entity_poly.entity_id
_entity_poly.type
_entity_poly.pdbx_seq_one_letter_code
_entity_poly.pdbx_strand_id
1 'polypeptide(L)'
;MGLIALLALAGSSQAEPGVRVIDGRGCLLGLTTGEQTQTQPTLAFVGALYDEPGIRREVLLQMAQTALATGCPADEPVDAGGLTPLNAAILFNRPDLVALLLRYGADPERRIARPGKASDGWNAYQLQAFLKQKRPLDRSAIDRLLDEHRQRAARP
;
A
#
# COMPACT_ATOMS: atom_id res chain seq x y z
N MET A 1 7.40 -33.43 56.05
CA MET A 1 6.05 -32.83 56.11
C MET A 1 6.27 -31.31 56.19
N GLY A 2 6.05 -30.42 55.22
CA GLY A 2 5.56 -30.46 53.83
C GLY A 2 6.40 -29.51 52.94
N LEU A 3 6.46 -29.63 51.61
CA LEU A 3 5.42 -29.37 50.58
C LEU A 3 4.79 -27.98 50.77
N ILE A 4 4.81 -27.00 49.85
CA ILE A 4 4.94 -26.96 48.39
C ILE A 4 5.39 -25.53 47.97
N ALA A 5 6.15 -25.44 46.89
CA ALA A 5 6.48 -24.22 46.17
C ALA A 5 5.27 -23.66 45.39
N LEU A 6 5.03 -22.35 45.44
CA LEU A 6 4.32 -21.62 44.39
C LEU A 6 5.15 -20.41 43.97
N LEU A 7 6.09 -20.64 43.06
CA LEU A 7 6.57 -19.60 42.16
C LEU A 7 5.42 -19.30 41.21
N ALA A 8 4.71 -18.20 41.44
CA ALA A 8 3.86 -17.61 40.43
C ALA A 8 4.78 -17.16 39.29
N LEU A 9 4.91 -18.00 38.26
CA LEU A 9 5.34 -17.54 36.94
C LEU A 9 4.26 -16.57 36.49
N ALA A 10 4.50 -15.28 36.72
CA ALA A 10 3.85 -14.23 35.98
C ALA A 10 4.13 -14.54 34.51
N GLY A 11 3.14 -15.11 33.82
CA GLY A 11 3.18 -15.24 32.39
C GLY A 11 3.26 -13.83 31.84
N SER A 12 4.46 -13.37 31.49
CA SER A 12 4.61 -12.24 30.61
C SER A 12 4.01 -12.67 29.29
N SER A 13 2.72 -12.40 29.13
CA SER A 13 2.00 -12.42 27.85
C SER A 13 2.61 -11.33 26.98
N GLN A 14 3.84 -11.56 26.52
CA GLN A 14 4.41 -10.77 25.44
C GLN A 14 3.54 -11.07 24.24
N ALA A 15 2.91 -10.04 23.67
CA ALA A 15 2.10 -10.24 22.48
C ALA A 15 3.01 -10.76 21.36
N GLU A 16 2.64 -11.91 20.80
CA GLU A 16 3.38 -12.53 19.70
C GLU A 16 3.48 -11.53 18.53
N PRO A 17 4.67 -11.33 17.96
CA PRO A 17 4.82 -10.49 16.79
C PRO A 17 3.91 -10.99 15.66
N GLY A 18 3.23 -10.07 14.98
CA GLY A 18 2.28 -10.50 13.96
C GLY A 18 1.56 -9.36 13.24
N VAL A 19 0.84 -9.77 12.20
CA VAL A 19 -0.01 -8.89 11.38
C VAL A 19 -1.45 -9.36 11.54
N ARG A 20 -2.35 -8.46 11.92
CA ARG A 20 -3.79 -8.76 12.00
C ARG A 20 -4.61 -7.64 11.36
N VAL A 21 -5.72 -8.01 10.73
CA VAL A 21 -6.76 -7.05 10.36
C VAL A 21 -7.40 -6.52 11.64
N ILE A 22 -7.55 -5.21 11.76
CA ILE A 22 -8.10 -4.57 12.98
C ILE A 22 -9.39 -3.78 12.74
N ASP A 23 -9.87 -3.72 11.50
CA ASP A 23 -11.16 -3.15 11.14
C ASP A 23 -12.04 -4.17 10.41
N GLY A 24 -13.36 -3.97 10.41
CA GLY A 24 -14.30 -4.92 9.82
C GLY A 24 -14.19 -5.11 8.29
N ARG A 25 -13.48 -4.21 7.59
CA ARG A 25 -13.31 -4.26 6.12
C ARG A 25 -11.95 -4.75 5.68
N GLY A 26 -10.95 -4.82 6.56
CA GLY A 26 -9.58 -5.15 6.17
C GLY A 26 -8.81 -3.98 5.57
N CYS A 27 -9.21 -2.73 5.84
CA CYS A 27 -8.51 -1.54 5.37
C CYS A 27 -7.31 -1.20 6.25
N LEU A 28 -7.34 -1.62 7.52
CA LEU A 28 -6.29 -1.33 8.49
C LEU A 28 -5.70 -2.63 9.05
N LEU A 29 -4.37 -2.66 9.07
CA LEU A 29 -3.58 -3.72 9.70
C LEU A 29 -2.98 -3.21 11.00
N GLY A 30 -3.04 -4.03 12.03
CA GLY A 30 -2.24 -3.91 13.24
C GLY A 30 -0.98 -4.76 13.09
N LEU A 31 0.18 -4.12 13.21
CA LEU A 31 1.49 -4.74 13.27
C LEU A 31 1.95 -4.74 14.72
N THR A 32 2.06 -5.92 15.31
CA THR A 32 2.51 -6.08 16.68
C THR A 32 3.99 -6.47 16.70
N THR A 33 4.78 -5.74 17.48
CA THR A 33 6.19 -6.04 17.77
C THR A 33 6.42 -5.91 19.27
N GLY A 34 6.49 -7.04 19.97
CA GLY A 34 6.47 -7.04 21.43
C GLY A 34 5.18 -6.41 21.97
N GLU A 35 5.29 -5.45 22.89
CA GLU A 35 4.13 -4.78 23.48
C GLU A 35 3.54 -3.65 22.62
N GLN A 36 4.20 -3.30 21.51
CA GLN A 36 3.78 -2.20 20.65
C GLN A 36 2.91 -2.70 19.51
N THR A 37 1.80 -2.01 19.23
CA THR A 37 0.99 -2.24 18.03
C THR A 37 0.91 -0.95 17.23
N GLN A 38 1.45 -0.97 16.01
CA GLN A 38 1.31 0.10 15.05
C GLN A 38 0.18 -0.22 14.07
N THR A 39 -0.65 0.77 13.76
CA THR A 39 -1.70 0.64 12.75
C THR A 39 -1.24 1.25 11.43
N GLN A 40 -1.52 0.58 10.31
CA GLN A 40 -1.30 1.16 8.98
C GLN A 40 -2.31 0.67 7.94
N PRO A 41 -2.52 1.42 6.84
CA PRO A 41 -3.38 0.98 5.75
C PRO A 41 -2.87 -0.31 5.09
N THR A 42 -3.78 -1.21 4.72
CA THR A 42 -3.45 -2.45 4.00
C THR A 42 -2.76 -2.17 2.67
N LEU A 43 -3.20 -1.14 1.93
CA LEU A 43 -2.57 -0.74 0.67
C LEU A 43 -1.15 -0.17 0.89
N ALA A 44 -0.92 0.51 2.01
CA ALA A 44 0.43 0.96 2.39
C ALA A 44 1.34 -0.23 2.71
N PHE A 45 0.83 -1.23 3.43
CA PHE A 45 1.54 -2.48 3.72
C PHE A 45 1.91 -3.25 2.44
N VAL A 46 0.95 -3.44 1.55
CA VAL A 46 1.19 -4.08 0.24
C VAL A 46 2.25 -3.33 -0.56
N GLY A 47 2.15 -2.00 -0.60
CA GLY A 47 3.16 -1.17 -1.24
C GLY A 47 4.54 -1.32 -0.60
N ALA A 48 4.64 -1.29 0.73
CA ALA A 48 5.92 -1.41 1.41
C ALA A 48 6.60 -2.76 1.12
N LEU A 49 5.83 -3.86 1.09
CA LEU A 49 6.37 -5.21 0.99
C LEU A 49 6.45 -5.77 -0.44
N TYR A 50 6.01 -5.03 -1.45
CA TYR A 50 5.83 -5.52 -2.83
C TYR A 50 7.07 -6.20 -3.43
N ASP A 51 8.26 -5.72 -3.07
CA ASP A 51 9.54 -6.23 -3.58
C ASP A 51 10.36 -6.94 -2.49
N GLU A 52 9.77 -7.20 -1.32
CA GLU A 52 10.47 -7.81 -0.19
C GLU A 52 10.83 -9.28 -0.47
N PRO A 53 12.11 -9.65 -0.33
CA PRO A 53 12.53 -11.04 -0.49
C PRO A 53 11.78 -11.97 0.46
N GLY A 54 11.28 -13.09 -0.06
CA GLY A 54 10.54 -14.09 0.71
C GLY A 54 9.03 -13.84 0.81
N ILE A 55 8.52 -12.69 0.34
CA ILE A 55 7.10 -12.45 0.22
C ILE A 55 6.68 -12.56 -1.25
N ARG A 56 5.73 -13.43 -1.54
CA ARG A 56 5.24 -13.65 -2.90
C ARG A 56 4.37 -12.48 -3.35
N ARG A 57 4.70 -11.87 -4.49
CA ARG A 57 3.93 -10.76 -5.08
C ARG A 57 2.47 -11.09 -5.28
N GLU A 58 2.15 -12.33 -5.67
CA GLU A 58 0.77 -12.75 -5.89
C GLU A 58 -0.06 -12.67 -4.59
N VAL A 59 0.55 -12.94 -3.43
CA VAL A 59 -0.12 -12.81 -2.13
C VAL A 59 -0.43 -11.35 -1.84
N LEU A 60 0.53 -10.45 -2.09
CA LEU A 60 0.35 -9.02 -1.86
C LEU A 60 -0.68 -8.40 -2.82
N LEU A 61 -0.68 -8.81 -4.08
CA LEU A 61 -1.70 -8.41 -5.05
C LEU A 61 -3.09 -8.93 -4.65
N GLN A 62 -3.19 -10.17 -4.17
CA GLN A 62 -4.45 -10.72 -3.65
C GLN A 62 -4.93 -9.96 -2.41
N MET A 63 -4.02 -9.58 -1.51
CA MET A 63 -4.33 -8.77 -0.33
C MET A 63 -4.88 -7.39 -0.73
N ALA A 64 -4.20 -6.69 -1.66
CA ALA A 64 -4.68 -5.41 -2.17
C ALA A 64 -6.04 -5.56 -2.89
N GLN A 65 -6.21 -6.59 -3.72
CA GLN A 65 -7.46 -6.83 -4.42
C GLN A 65 -8.60 -7.08 -3.44
N THR A 66 -8.35 -7.87 -2.39
CA THR A 66 -9.35 -8.16 -1.35
C THR A 66 -9.75 -6.88 -0.61
N ALA A 67 -8.78 -6.07 -0.18
CA ALA A 67 -9.07 -4.80 0.49
C ALA A 67 -9.85 -3.82 -0.40
N LEU A 68 -9.47 -3.70 -1.67
CA LEU A 68 -10.20 -2.85 -2.62
C LEU A 68 -11.62 -3.37 -2.88
N ALA A 69 -11.80 -4.70 -2.98
CA ALA A 69 -13.10 -5.31 -3.18
C ALA A 69 -14.04 -5.17 -1.98
N THR A 70 -13.51 -5.02 -0.76
CA THR A 70 -14.30 -4.73 0.46
C THR A 70 -14.60 -3.24 0.63
N GLY A 71 -14.24 -2.41 -0.35
CA GLY A 71 -14.53 -0.98 -0.36
C GLY A 71 -13.51 -0.14 0.43
N CYS A 72 -12.29 -0.65 0.63
CA CYS A 72 -11.22 0.20 1.12
C CYS A 72 -10.89 1.28 0.09
N PRO A 73 -10.70 2.53 0.53
CA PRO A 73 -10.46 3.65 -0.37
C PRO A 73 -9.15 3.49 -1.15
N ALA A 74 -9.24 3.44 -2.49
CA ALA A 74 -8.08 3.28 -3.37
C ALA A 74 -7.14 4.51 -3.38
N ASP A 75 -7.62 5.67 -2.92
CA ASP A 75 -6.90 6.94 -2.88
C ASP A 75 -6.54 7.42 -1.48
N GLU A 76 -6.78 6.61 -0.44
CA GLU A 76 -6.34 6.95 0.91
C GLU A 76 -4.81 6.99 0.96
N PRO A 77 -4.20 8.11 1.40
CA PRO A 77 -2.76 8.24 1.42
C PRO A 77 -2.06 7.11 2.17
N VAL A 78 -0.98 6.59 1.57
CA VAL A 78 -0.15 5.54 2.17
C VAL A 78 0.92 6.08 3.12
N ASP A 79 1.08 7.41 3.17
CA ASP A 79 2.02 8.08 4.05
C ASP A 79 1.58 9.51 4.39
N ALA A 80 2.29 10.13 5.35
CA ALA A 80 2.04 11.49 5.81
C ALA A 80 2.27 12.57 4.73
N GLY A 81 2.87 12.21 3.60
CA GLY A 81 3.05 13.08 2.45
C GLY A 81 1.90 12.99 1.44
N GLY A 82 0.77 12.39 1.77
CA GLY A 82 -0.37 12.41 0.84
C GLY A 82 -0.15 11.60 -0.43
N LEU A 83 0.86 10.72 -0.47
CA LEU A 83 1.07 9.84 -1.63
C LEU A 83 -0.07 8.84 -1.67
N THR A 84 -0.83 8.80 -2.76
CA THR A 84 -1.86 7.76 -2.94
C THR A 84 -1.20 6.42 -3.27
N PRO A 85 -1.89 5.28 -3.07
CA PRO A 85 -1.42 3.97 -3.49
C PRO A 85 -1.00 3.95 -4.97
N LEU A 86 -1.75 4.64 -5.85
CA LEU A 86 -1.46 4.73 -7.28
C LEU A 86 -0.14 5.46 -7.54
N ASN A 87 0.06 6.61 -6.88
CA ASN A 87 1.29 7.37 -6.99
C ASN A 87 2.50 6.59 -6.48
N ALA A 88 2.36 5.82 -5.38
CA ALA A 88 3.40 4.94 -4.89
C ALA A 88 3.74 3.82 -5.91
N ALA A 89 2.73 3.15 -6.47
CA ALA A 89 2.93 2.12 -7.48
C ALA A 89 3.65 2.65 -8.74
N ILE A 90 3.33 3.88 -9.16
CA ILE A 90 4.01 4.57 -10.26
C ILE A 90 5.46 4.90 -9.90
N LEU A 91 5.68 5.48 -8.71
CA LEU A 91 7.02 5.84 -8.23
C LEU A 91 7.97 4.65 -8.27
N PHE A 92 7.52 3.50 -7.75
CA PHE A 92 8.29 2.25 -7.65
C PHE A 92 8.23 1.35 -8.90
N ASN A 93 7.60 1.81 -10.00
CA ASN A 93 7.50 1.07 -11.27
C ASN A 93 6.82 -0.31 -11.16
N ARG A 94 5.63 -0.36 -10.53
CA ARG A 94 4.88 -1.59 -10.24
C ARG A 94 3.60 -1.69 -11.09
N PRO A 95 3.69 -2.13 -12.35
CA PRO A 95 2.56 -2.08 -13.29
C PRO A 95 1.35 -2.92 -12.85
N ASP A 96 1.54 -4.07 -12.20
CA ASP A 96 0.41 -4.91 -11.76
C ASP A 96 -0.41 -4.22 -10.67
N LEU A 97 0.27 -3.53 -9.74
CA LEU A 97 -0.40 -2.75 -8.70
C LEU A 97 -1.07 -1.49 -9.28
N VAL A 98 -0.46 -0.84 -10.29
CA VAL A 98 -1.10 0.26 -11.04
C VAL A 98 -2.39 -0.22 -11.71
N ALA A 99 -2.33 -1.34 -12.43
CA ALA A 99 -3.48 -1.92 -13.12
C ALA A 99 -4.62 -2.24 -12.14
N LEU A 100 -4.28 -2.85 -10.99
CA LEU A 100 -5.24 -3.17 -9.95
C LEU A 100 -5.89 -1.92 -9.36
N LEU A 101 -5.10 -0.91 -8.99
CA LEU A 101 -5.62 0.32 -8.38
C LEU A 101 -6.53 1.11 -9.34
N LEU A 102 -6.13 1.26 -10.61
CA LEU A 102 -6.96 1.90 -11.64
C LEU A 102 -8.27 1.14 -11.88
N ARG A 103 -8.22 -0.21 -11.86
CA ARG A 103 -9.42 -1.05 -12.01
C ARG A 103 -10.43 -0.84 -10.87
N TYR A 104 -9.96 -0.58 -9.67
CA TYR A 104 -10.80 -0.33 -8.49
C TYR A 104 -11.06 1.17 -8.24
N GLY A 105 -10.80 2.03 -9.24
CA GLY A 105 -11.24 3.42 -9.22
C GLY A 105 -10.30 4.40 -8.50
N ALA A 106 -9.02 4.06 -8.33
CA ALA A 106 -8.02 5.07 -7.94
C ALA A 106 -8.00 6.21 -8.97
N ASP A 107 -8.08 7.45 -8.52
CA ASP A 107 -8.14 8.63 -9.36
C ASP A 107 -6.73 9.07 -9.81
N PRO A 108 -6.38 8.93 -11.11
CA PRO A 108 -5.08 9.37 -11.62
C PRO A 108 -4.94 10.90 -11.67
N GLU A 109 -6.03 11.67 -11.54
CA GLU A 109 -6.01 13.13 -11.49
C GLU A 109 -5.78 13.68 -10.07
N ARG A 110 -5.87 12.82 -9.04
CA ARG A 110 -5.63 13.23 -7.67
C ARG A 110 -4.19 13.72 -7.48
N ARG A 111 -4.07 14.96 -7.00
CA ARG A 111 -2.78 15.62 -6.80
C ARG A 111 -2.08 15.14 -5.53
N ILE A 112 -0.79 14.93 -5.65
CA ILE A 112 0.12 14.65 -4.55
C ILE A 112 0.25 15.90 -3.67
N ALA A 113 0.13 15.73 -2.35
CA ALA A 113 0.31 16.80 -1.36
C ALA A 113 1.59 16.58 -0.56
N ARG A 114 2.75 16.87 -1.17
CA ARG A 114 4.09 16.75 -0.55
C ARG A 114 4.83 18.08 -0.59
N PRO A 115 4.49 19.05 0.27
CA PRO A 115 5.15 20.35 0.32
C PRO A 115 6.69 20.22 0.28
N GLY A 116 7.33 20.96 -0.63
CA GLY A 116 8.78 20.99 -0.78
C GLY A 116 9.41 19.80 -1.52
N LYS A 117 8.62 18.88 -2.09
CA LYS A 117 9.11 17.84 -3.01
C LYS A 117 8.80 18.23 -4.46
N ALA A 118 9.62 17.75 -5.41
CA ALA A 118 9.40 18.03 -6.82
C ALA A 118 8.02 17.56 -7.30
N SER A 119 7.52 16.45 -6.74
CA SER A 119 6.22 15.88 -7.09
C SER A 119 5.02 16.58 -6.45
N ASP A 120 5.23 17.65 -5.68
CA ASP A 120 4.12 18.36 -5.06
C ASP A 120 3.17 18.95 -6.11
N GLY A 121 1.87 18.76 -5.90
CA GLY A 121 0.84 19.19 -6.84
C GLY A 121 0.76 18.37 -8.14
N TRP A 122 1.61 17.37 -8.36
CA TRP A 122 1.53 16.52 -9.54
C TRP A 122 0.42 15.47 -9.42
N ASN A 123 -0.21 15.15 -10.54
CA ASN A 123 -1.09 13.98 -10.67
C ASN A 123 -0.29 12.75 -11.19
N ALA A 124 -0.95 11.61 -11.33
CA ALA A 124 -0.32 10.35 -11.75
C ALA A 124 0.34 10.46 -13.13
N TYR A 125 -0.28 11.17 -14.07
CA TYR A 125 0.24 11.38 -15.43
C TYR A 125 1.51 12.23 -15.43
N GLN A 126 1.51 13.33 -14.68
CA GLN A 126 2.68 14.21 -14.54
C GLN A 126 3.83 13.48 -13.85
N LEU A 127 3.54 12.72 -12.80
CA LEU A 127 4.52 11.89 -12.11
C LEU A 127 5.16 10.88 -13.07
N GLN A 128 4.35 10.13 -13.82
CA GLN A 128 4.84 9.14 -14.79
C GLN A 128 5.65 9.81 -15.91
N ALA A 129 5.18 10.94 -16.47
CA ALA A 129 5.88 11.67 -17.52
C ALA A 129 7.26 12.16 -17.07
N PHE A 130 7.38 12.62 -15.82
CA PHE A 130 8.65 13.00 -15.22
C PHE A 130 9.57 11.79 -15.01
N LEU A 131 9.04 10.69 -14.46
CA LEU A 131 9.83 9.49 -14.17
C LEU A 131 10.32 8.78 -15.43
N LYS A 132 9.57 8.83 -16.54
CA LYS A 132 10.01 8.30 -17.86
C LYS A 132 11.31 8.94 -18.36
N GLN A 133 11.58 10.19 -17.99
CA GLN A 133 12.80 10.90 -18.38
C GLN A 133 14.03 10.41 -17.59
N LYS A 134 13.81 9.76 -16.44
CA LYS A 134 14.86 9.25 -15.56
C LYS A 134 15.18 7.81 -15.95
N ARG A 135 16.25 7.62 -16.73
CA ARG A 135 16.86 6.31 -17.02
C ARG A 135 17.21 5.55 -15.73
N PRO A 136 17.27 4.20 -15.71
CA PRO A 136 17.21 3.25 -16.85
C PRO A 136 15.96 2.35 -16.91
N LEU A 137 14.94 2.56 -16.08
CA LEU A 137 13.81 1.63 -15.97
C LEU A 137 12.85 1.73 -17.16
N ASP A 138 12.44 0.58 -17.74
CA ASP A 138 11.30 0.53 -18.65
C ASP A 138 10.01 0.81 -17.89
N ARG A 139 9.30 1.85 -18.34
CA ARG A 139 8.05 2.34 -17.76
C ARG A 139 6.89 2.26 -18.75
N SER A 140 7.07 1.59 -19.90
CA SER A 140 6.08 1.49 -20.99
C SER A 140 4.77 0.82 -20.56
N ALA A 141 4.83 -0.15 -19.64
CA ALA A 141 3.63 -0.81 -19.12
C ALA A 141 2.71 0.18 -18.37
N ILE A 142 3.27 1.03 -17.51
CA ILE A 142 2.50 2.04 -16.76
C ILE A 142 1.96 3.12 -17.69
N ASP A 143 2.73 3.51 -18.71
CA ASP A 143 2.30 4.45 -19.75
C ASP A 143 1.03 3.96 -20.44
N ARG A 144 1.03 2.71 -20.92
CA ARG A 144 -0.14 2.08 -21.54
C ARG A 144 -1.34 2.04 -20.61
N LEU A 145 -1.15 1.64 -19.35
CA LEU A 145 -2.24 1.55 -18.37
C LEU A 145 -2.92 2.91 -18.12
N LEU A 146 -2.13 3.97 -17.99
CA LEU A 146 -2.63 5.33 -17.77
C LEU A 146 -3.34 5.87 -19.03
N ASP A 147 -2.79 5.63 -20.22
CA ASP A 147 -3.39 6.06 -21.49
C ASP A 147 -4.72 5.34 -21.76
N GLU A 148 -4.77 4.02 -21.57
CA GLU A 148 -6.00 3.23 -21.68
C GLU A 148 -7.07 3.68 -20.68
N HIS A 149 -6.67 3.98 -19.44
CA HIS A 149 -7.60 4.51 -18.44
C HIS A 149 -8.14 5.88 -18.87
N ARG A 150 -7.29 6.79 -19.34
CA ARG A 150 -7.69 8.11 -19.83
C ARG A 150 -8.68 8.02 -21.00
N GLN A 151 -8.40 7.14 -21.96
CA GLN A 151 -9.26 6.92 -23.12
C GLN A 151 -10.64 6.36 -22.72
N ARG A 152 -10.68 5.45 -21.75
CA ARG A 152 -11.94 4.94 -21.19
C ARG A 152 -12.74 6.03 -20.50
N ALA A 153 -12.09 6.89 -19.71
CA ALA A 153 -12.73 8.00 -19.01
C ALA A 153 -13.25 9.10 -19.96
N ALA A 154 -12.63 9.26 -21.13
CA ALA A 154 -13.03 10.24 -22.15
C ALA A 154 -14.16 9.75 -23.06
N ARG A 155 -14.60 8.48 -22.93
CA ARG A 155 -15.68 7.94 -23.75
C ARG A 155 -17.03 8.42 -23.19
N PRO A 156 -17.92 8.97 -24.05
CA PRO A 156 -19.23 9.47 -23.63
C PRO A 156 -20.17 8.36 -23.18
#